data_AF-A0A1Z8WBW5-F1
#
_entry.id   AF-A0A1Z8WBW5-F1
#
_cell.length_a   1.000
_cell.length_b   1.000
_cell.length_c   1.000
_cell.angle_alpha   90.00
_cell.angle_beta   90.00
_cell.angle_gamma   90.00
#
_symmetry.space_group_name_H-M   'P 1'
#
loop_
_entity.id
_entity.type
_entity.pdbx_description
1 polymer ?
#
loop_
_entity_poly.entity_id
_entity_poly.type
_entity_poly.pdbx_seq_one_letter_code
_entity_poly.pdbx_strand_id
1 'polypeptide(L)'
;MHCWPDTSNKSSQTRSHRSLKIRLNSMFIFNTLLIGLREIFSHWFRSFLTIIGVVLGIMSLVTMSAIVQGMENAMKEQMATFGGADKVNVDEEEPPSYQDHKRDYSPGITVKDAYAFREGSTLLKCISPEMSIYRARATYQKKRAYISEFSGVCPDIMEMNSYEIETGRFFTSFEDYAAKNVCVLGSDISSTLFGEDLDTGEPNSPIGKIININYIPFSVIGVYKRIESEAEKKKREAQLKRSLNQSGPKRTSSFGSRRGSRFQHRNNTIHIPLNTMWMKFKMSSSSSSSRSFQSRFSKASSEPEVFVPDPTLSDLDVKVTDMDYLEKAMAQMRNIMIRTHNGIEDFSFRTQENVIATISEKLDSAKIIRGIIAAMSLLVGGIGIMNIMLASINERIREIGTFKAMGATGFIVFIQIIMESLVLALLGGLMGIPASYGSVWLLTQLVPAENTPVITTEALLIGVAFSACVGLIAGLFPAIKASRLDPIEALRYE
;
A
#
# COMPACT_ATOMS: atom_id res chain seq x y z
N MET A 1 -28.39 30.45 64.21
CA MET A 1 -27.49 30.19 63.07
C MET A 1 -26.49 29.14 63.53
N HIS A 2 -26.31 27.95 62.98
CA HIS A 2 -26.60 27.40 61.65
C HIS A 2 -26.78 25.87 61.76
N CYS A 3 -27.73 25.33 60.99
CA CYS A 3 -27.93 23.90 60.74
C CYS A 3 -26.71 23.23 60.09
N TRP A 4 -26.46 21.96 60.42
CA TRP A 4 -25.99 20.93 59.48
C TRP A 4 -26.55 19.56 59.90
N PRO A 5 -27.23 18.80 59.02
CA PRO A 5 -27.64 17.42 59.28
C PRO A 5 -26.57 16.44 58.80
N ASP A 6 -26.33 15.39 59.60
CA ASP A 6 -25.41 14.29 59.32
C ASP A 6 -25.96 13.38 58.20
N THR A 7 -25.33 13.43 57.03
CA THR A 7 -25.69 12.66 55.82
C THR A 7 -24.73 11.48 55.58
N SER A 8 -24.36 10.72 56.61
CA SER A 8 -23.37 9.64 56.47
C SER A 8 -23.94 8.22 56.28
N ASN A 9 -25.25 7.99 56.38
CA ASN A 9 -25.80 6.61 56.44
C ASN A 9 -26.64 6.12 55.23
N LYS A 10 -26.42 6.66 54.02
CA LYS A 10 -27.11 6.19 52.78
C LYS A 10 -26.19 5.58 51.71
N SER A 11 -24.87 5.59 51.91
CA SER A 11 -23.89 5.14 50.91
C SER A 11 -23.44 3.67 51.07
N SER A 12 -23.75 3.03 52.21
CA SER A 12 -23.34 1.64 52.50
C SER A 12 -24.35 0.57 52.01
N GLN A 13 -25.66 0.84 52.07
CA GLN A 13 -26.69 -0.09 51.57
C GLN A 13 -26.78 -0.12 50.03
N THR A 14 -26.43 0.95 49.34
CA THR A 14 -26.48 1.03 47.86
C THR A 14 -25.31 0.36 47.17
N ARG A 15 -24.15 0.20 47.84
CA ARG A 15 -22.98 -0.54 47.32
C ARG A 15 -23.17 -2.06 47.38
N SER A 16 -23.81 -2.58 48.43
CA SER A 16 -24.07 -4.02 48.61
C SER A 16 -25.03 -4.58 47.54
N HIS A 17 -26.12 -3.85 47.22
CA HIS A 17 -27.07 -4.26 46.18
C HIS A 17 -26.48 -4.22 44.75
N ARG A 18 -25.53 -3.31 44.46
CA ARG A 18 -24.83 -3.28 43.16
C ARG A 18 -23.84 -4.43 43.02
N SER A 19 -23.07 -4.76 44.05
CA SER A 19 -22.11 -5.89 43.99
C SER A 19 -22.80 -7.25 43.90
N LEU A 20 -23.98 -7.41 44.53
CA LEU A 20 -24.77 -8.64 44.43
C LEU A 20 -25.42 -8.79 43.04
N LYS A 21 -25.98 -7.71 42.46
CA LYS A 21 -26.51 -7.70 41.09
C LYS A 21 -25.43 -8.00 40.04
N ILE A 22 -24.20 -7.52 40.23
CA ILE A 22 -23.09 -7.79 39.30
C ILE A 22 -22.60 -9.24 39.42
N ARG A 23 -22.51 -9.81 40.64
CA ARG A 23 -22.20 -11.24 40.83
C ARG A 23 -23.29 -12.17 40.31
N LEU A 24 -24.57 -11.83 40.51
CA LEU A 24 -25.71 -12.55 39.94
C LEU A 24 -25.71 -12.50 38.40
N ASN A 25 -25.43 -11.33 37.79
CA ASN A 25 -25.30 -11.23 36.33
C ASN A 25 -24.13 -12.05 35.78
N SER A 26 -22.97 -12.05 36.44
CA SER A 26 -21.80 -12.83 35.97
C SER A 26 -22.04 -14.34 36.03
N MET A 27 -22.67 -14.84 37.10
CA MET A 27 -23.00 -16.26 37.24
C MET A 27 -24.12 -16.68 36.29
N PHE A 28 -25.10 -15.80 36.07
CA PHE A 28 -26.18 -16.00 35.12
C PHE A 28 -25.64 -16.08 33.69
N ILE A 29 -24.83 -15.11 33.25
CA ILE A 29 -24.21 -15.10 31.90
C ILE A 29 -23.35 -16.35 31.69
N PHE A 30 -22.56 -16.76 32.68
CA PHE A 30 -21.71 -17.95 32.56
C PHE A 30 -22.54 -19.24 32.46
N ASN A 31 -23.58 -19.40 33.29
CA ASN A 31 -24.49 -20.55 33.18
C ASN A 31 -25.28 -20.53 31.87
N THR A 32 -25.75 -19.37 31.41
CA THR A 32 -26.43 -19.25 30.11
C THR A 32 -25.52 -19.66 28.96
N LEU A 33 -24.25 -19.28 29.00
CA LEU A 33 -23.25 -19.67 28.00
C LEU A 33 -23.00 -21.19 28.01
N LEU A 34 -22.93 -21.79 29.19
CA LEU A 34 -22.71 -23.23 29.36
C LEU A 34 -23.91 -24.06 28.91
N ILE A 35 -25.13 -23.58 29.17
CA ILE A 35 -26.39 -24.20 28.71
C ILE A 35 -26.48 -24.12 27.19
N GLY A 36 -26.24 -22.94 26.60
CA GLY A 36 -26.23 -22.77 25.14
C GLY A 36 -25.23 -23.68 24.43
N LEU A 37 -24.03 -23.85 25.00
CA LEU A 37 -23.04 -24.82 24.49
C LEU A 37 -23.56 -26.26 24.54
N ARG A 38 -24.21 -26.67 25.64
CA ARG A 38 -24.73 -28.04 25.79
C ARG A 38 -25.86 -28.35 24.80
N GLU A 39 -26.69 -27.36 24.49
CA GLU A 39 -27.80 -27.48 23.55
C GLU A 39 -27.30 -27.66 22.11
N ILE A 40 -26.22 -26.98 21.74
CA ILE A 40 -25.54 -27.14 20.44
C ILE A 40 -25.10 -28.60 20.22
N PHE A 41 -24.54 -29.23 21.26
CA PHE A 41 -24.08 -30.62 21.20
C PHE A 41 -25.23 -31.64 21.14
N SER A 42 -26.43 -31.30 21.61
CA SER A 42 -27.61 -32.17 21.54
C SER A 42 -28.09 -32.39 20.09
N HIS A 43 -27.96 -31.38 19.22
CA HIS A 43 -28.37 -31.44 17.81
C HIS A 43 -27.19 -31.15 16.86
N TRP A 44 -26.19 -32.02 16.89
CA TRP A 44 -24.91 -31.82 16.19
C TRP A 44 -25.05 -31.52 14.69
N PHE A 45 -25.97 -32.15 13.97
CA PHE A 45 -26.11 -31.96 12.52
C PHE A 45 -26.72 -30.61 12.13
N ARG A 46 -27.75 -30.15 12.88
CA ARG A 46 -28.41 -28.87 12.61
C ARG A 46 -27.47 -27.71 12.97
N SER A 47 -26.87 -27.78 14.15
CA SER A 47 -25.89 -26.79 14.61
C SER A 47 -24.68 -26.72 13.67
N PHE A 48 -24.20 -27.86 13.17
CA PHE A 48 -23.10 -27.89 12.21
C PHE A 48 -23.44 -27.17 10.89
N LEU A 49 -24.63 -27.43 10.32
CA LEU A 49 -25.04 -26.82 9.04
C LEU A 49 -25.17 -25.29 9.13
N THR A 50 -25.63 -24.76 10.27
CA THR A 50 -25.74 -23.31 10.49
C THR A 50 -24.41 -22.66 10.79
N ILE A 51 -23.56 -23.31 11.60
CA ILE A 51 -22.20 -22.84 11.84
C ILE A 51 -21.44 -22.76 10.52
N ILE A 52 -21.59 -23.72 9.61
CA ILE A 52 -21.02 -23.65 8.25
C ILE A 52 -21.50 -22.41 7.49
N GLY A 53 -22.80 -22.10 7.52
CA GLY A 53 -23.33 -20.91 6.85
C GLY A 53 -22.70 -19.62 7.37
N VAL A 54 -22.54 -19.50 8.70
CA VAL A 54 -21.87 -18.36 9.34
C VAL A 54 -20.39 -18.33 8.98
N VAL A 55 -19.70 -19.48 9.05
CA VAL A 55 -18.27 -19.63 8.71
C VAL A 55 -18.00 -19.23 7.26
N LEU A 56 -18.81 -19.70 6.29
CA LEU A 56 -18.66 -19.34 4.88
C LEU A 56 -18.90 -17.86 4.63
N GLY A 57 -19.87 -17.26 5.32
CA GLY A 57 -20.15 -15.82 5.25
C GLY A 57 -18.97 -14.98 5.73
N ILE A 58 -18.41 -15.32 6.90
CA ILE A 58 -17.22 -14.63 7.44
C ILE A 58 -16.00 -14.88 6.55
N MET A 59 -15.80 -16.10 6.08
CA MET A 59 -14.71 -16.45 5.17
C MET A 59 -14.75 -15.59 3.91
N SER A 60 -15.92 -15.51 3.26
CA SER A 60 -16.09 -14.68 2.05
C SER A 60 -15.88 -13.19 2.34
N LEU A 61 -16.33 -12.69 3.49
CA LEU A 61 -16.18 -11.28 3.85
C LEU A 61 -14.73 -10.91 4.16
N VAL A 62 -14.04 -11.73 4.96
CA VAL A 62 -12.63 -11.50 5.34
C VAL A 62 -11.73 -11.66 4.12
N THR A 63 -11.96 -12.67 3.27
CA THR A 63 -11.19 -12.85 2.04
C THR A 63 -11.36 -11.66 1.09
N MET A 64 -12.60 -11.17 0.91
CA MET A 64 -12.83 -9.98 0.09
C MET A 64 -12.17 -8.74 0.68
N SER A 65 -12.18 -8.57 2.01
CA SER A 65 -11.46 -7.48 2.66
C SER A 65 -9.95 -7.58 2.46
N ALA A 66 -9.38 -8.79 2.54
CA ALA A 66 -7.96 -9.02 2.29
C ALA A 66 -7.56 -8.73 0.84
N ILE A 67 -8.45 -8.98 -0.12
CA ILE A 67 -8.27 -8.59 -1.53
C ILE A 67 -8.29 -7.07 -1.67
N VAL A 68 -9.30 -6.39 -1.11
CA VAL A 68 -9.40 -4.92 -1.14
C VAL A 68 -8.16 -4.28 -0.53
N GLN A 69 -7.69 -4.75 0.63
CA GLN A 69 -6.46 -4.25 1.22
C GLN A 69 -5.21 -4.58 0.40
N GLY A 70 -5.16 -5.74 -0.25
CA GLY A 70 -4.09 -6.05 -1.21
C GLY A 70 -4.05 -5.04 -2.36
N MET A 71 -5.22 -4.66 -2.91
CA MET A 71 -5.34 -3.64 -3.95
C MET A 71 -4.97 -2.24 -3.44
N GLU A 72 -5.41 -1.85 -2.24
CA GLU A 72 -5.05 -0.56 -1.64
C GLU A 72 -3.54 -0.46 -1.38
N ASN A 73 -2.91 -1.54 -0.92
CA ASN A 73 -1.46 -1.58 -0.74
C ASN A 73 -0.72 -1.54 -2.08
N ALA A 74 -1.20 -2.27 -3.09
CA ALA A 74 -0.64 -2.20 -4.43
C ALA A 74 -0.77 -0.79 -5.04
N MET A 75 -1.88 -0.09 -4.79
CA MET A 75 -2.06 1.31 -5.18
C MET A 75 -1.03 2.21 -4.50
N LYS A 76 -0.84 2.07 -3.17
CA LYS A 76 0.16 2.84 -2.43
C LYS A 76 1.58 2.56 -2.93
N GLU A 77 1.91 1.30 -3.21
CA GLU A 77 3.19 0.90 -3.80
C GLU A 77 3.38 1.50 -5.20
N GLN A 78 2.35 1.47 -6.05
CA GLN A 78 2.39 2.10 -7.37
C GLN A 78 2.56 3.62 -7.27
N MET A 79 1.83 4.29 -6.39
CA MET A 79 2.01 5.73 -6.13
C MET A 79 3.42 6.04 -5.65
N ALA A 80 3.99 5.20 -4.78
CA ALA A 80 5.38 5.33 -4.33
C ALA A 80 6.39 5.12 -5.46
N THR A 81 6.13 4.25 -6.43
CA THR A 81 7.01 4.11 -7.61
C THR A 81 6.99 5.34 -8.51
N PHE A 82 5.84 6.00 -8.67
CA PHE A 82 5.67 7.14 -9.56
C PHE A 82 6.08 8.49 -8.93
N GLY A 83 6.32 8.57 -7.62
CA GLY A 83 6.77 9.81 -6.96
C GLY A 83 5.64 10.75 -6.48
N GLY A 84 4.38 10.31 -6.63
CA GLY A 84 3.20 11.05 -6.19
C GLY A 84 2.13 11.21 -7.27
N ALA A 85 0.96 11.70 -6.87
CA ALA A 85 -0.13 12.05 -7.79
C ALA A 85 0.08 13.43 -8.46
N ASP A 86 0.86 14.26 -7.80
CA ASP A 86 1.21 15.64 -8.10
C ASP A 86 2.40 15.79 -9.08
N LYS A 87 2.92 14.65 -9.54
CA LYS A 87 3.99 14.59 -10.52
C LYS A 87 3.43 14.68 -11.94
N VAL A 88 4.04 15.55 -12.74
CA VAL A 88 3.81 15.74 -14.16
C VAL A 88 5.11 15.49 -14.90
N ASN A 89 5.08 14.55 -15.84
CA ASN A 89 6.19 14.28 -16.74
C ASN A 89 6.02 15.15 -18.00
N VAL A 90 7.11 15.75 -18.46
CA VAL A 90 7.15 16.41 -19.77
C VAL A 90 7.78 15.43 -20.75
N ASP A 91 6.99 14.96 -21.71
CA ASP A 91 7.43 14.02 -22.73
C ASP A 91 7.63 14.75 -24.07
N GLU A 92 8.66 14.36 -24.82
CA GLU A 92 8.90 14.86 -26.18
C GLU A 92 7.90 14.20 -27.13
N GLU A 93 7.22 15.00 -27.95
CA GLU A 93 6.27 14.54 -28.97
C GLU A 93 6.64 15.09 -30.35
N GLU A 94 6.19 14.39 -31.40
CA GLU A 94 6.30 14.95 -32.75
C GLU A 94 5.33 16.12 -32.90
N PRO A 95 5.74 17.22 -33.58
CA PRO A 95 4.83 18.33 -33.82
C PRO A 95 3.54 17.87 -34.51
N PRO A 96 2.41 18.52 -34.22
CA PRO A 96 1.14 18.17 -34.84
C PRO A 96 1.20 18.38 -36.35
N SER A 97 0.33 17.68 -37.10
CA SER A 97 0.37 17.63 -38.58
C SER A 97 0.41 19.02 -39.27
N TYR A 98 -0.17 20.05 -38.65
CA TYR A 98 -0.15 21.41 -39.18
C TYR A 98 1.20 22.14 -38.99
N GLN A 99 2.06 21.65 -38.09
CA GLN A 99 3.44 22.10 -37.86
C GLN A 99 4.50 21.11 -38.33
N ASP A 100 4.13 20.08 -39.10
CA ASP A 100 5.10 19.04 -39.53
C ASP A 100 6.30 19.63 -40.30
N HIS A 101 6.08 20.72 -41.04
CA HIS A 101 7.14 21.50 -41.70
C HIS A 101 8.17 22.13 -40.75
N LYS A 102 7.89 22.17 -39.44
CA LYS A 102 8.78 22.68 -38.38
C LYS A 102 9.49 21.58 -37.60
N ARG A 103 9.27 20.31 -37.93
CA ARG A 103 9.83 19.16 -37.21
C ARG A 103 11.35 19.22 -37.03
N ASP A 104 12.07 19.65 -38.06
CA ASP A 104 13.54 19.76 -38.02
C ASP A 104 14.05 20.92 -37.16
N TYR A 105 13.17 21.85 -36.77
CA TYR A 105 13.49 23.00 -35.91
C TYR A 105 13.12 22.77 -34.43
N SER A 106 12.55 21.61 -34.10
CA SER A 106 12.26 21.23 -32.71
C SER A 106 13.57 21.14 -31.92
N PRO A 107 13.72 21.89 -30.81
CA PRO A 107 14.87 21.80 -29.94
C PRO A 107 14.85 20.53 -29.06
N GLY A 108 13.71 19.83 -28.99
CA GLY A 108 13.45 18.81 -27.98
C GLY A 108 13.37 19.41 -26.57
N ILE A 109 13.33 18.57 -25.54
CA ILE A 109 13.34 19.03 -24.15
C ILE A 109 14.77 19.40 -23.75
N THR A 110 14.98 20.63 -23.29
CA THR A 110 16.31 21.17 -22.96
C THR A 110 16.41 21.62 -21.50
N VAL A 111 17.64 21.79 -21.01
CA VAL A 111 17.87 22.37 -19.68
C VAL A 111 17.35 23.81 -19.58
N LYS A 112 17.26 24.53 -20.70
CA LYS A 112 16.69 25.88 -20.74
C LYS A 112 15.22 25.88 -20.33
N ASP A 113 14.47 24.84 -20.69
CA ASP A 113 13.06 24.69 -20.31
C ASP A 113 12.93 24.50 -18.79
N ALA A 114 13.82 23.71 -18.18
CA ALA A 114 13.86 23.54 -16.74
C ALA A 114 14.14 24.86 -15.99
N TYR A 115 15.04 25.70 -16.50
CA TYR A 115 15.27 27.04 -15.94
C TYR A 115 14.08 27.98 -16.17
N ALA A 116 13.46 27.93 -17.36
CA ALA A 116 12.29 28.73 -17.66
C ALA A 116 11.09 28.36 -16.76
N PHE A 117 10.92 27.09 -16.41
CA PHE A 117 9.95 26.67 -15.40
C PHE A 117 10.30 27.21 -14.02
N ARG A 118 11.57 27.15 -13.61
CA ARG A 118 12.00 27.64 -12.29
C ARG A 118 11.78 29.14 -12.11
N GLU A 119 11.93 29.93 -13.17
CA GLU A 119 11.74 31.38 -13.14
C GLU A 119 10.31 31.81 -13.44
N GLY A 120 9.62 31.10 -14.35
CA GLY A 120 8.34 31.50 -14.91
C GLY A 120 7.11 30.94 -14.20
N SER A 121 7.29 30.02 -13.24
CA SER A 121 6.18 29.35 -12.56
C SER A 121 6.15 29.62 -11.06
N THR A 122 4.95 29.91 -10.55
CA THR A 122 4.68 30.07 -9.12
C THR A 122 3.91 28.88 -8.54
N LEU A 123 3.34 28.05 -9.41
CA LEU A 123 2.52 26.89 -9.05
C LEU A 123 3.34 25.59 -8.92
N LEU A 124 4.58 25.59 -9.39
CA LEU A 124 5.46 24.42 -9.33
C LEU A 124 6.26 24.42 -8.02
N LYS A 125 6.30 23.27 -7.37
CA LYS A 125 7.02 23.05 -6.12
C LYS A 125 8.47 22.64 -6.36
N CYS A 126 8.65 21.66 -7.25
CA CYS A 126 9.96 21.07 -7.54
C CYS A 126 10.08 20.78 -9.05
N ILE A 127 11.28 20.95 -9.60
CA ILE A 127 11.58 20.66 -11.00
C ILE A 127 12.85 19.81 -11.00
N SER A 128 12.80 18.64 -11.64
CA SER A 128 13.91 17.70 -11.69
C SER A 128 14.25 17.36 -13.13
N PRO A 129 15.15 18.12 -13.78
CA PRO A 129 15.70 17.74 -15.07
C PRO A 129 16.59 16.50 -14.93
N GLU A 130 16.49 15.58 -15.90
CA GLU A 130 17.25 14.34 -15.89
C GLU A 130 17.94 14.09 -17.24
N MET A 131 19.22 13.69 -17.18
CA MET A 131 19.96 13.18 -18.33
C MET A 131 20.38 11.75 -18.06
N SER A 132 19.85 10.80 -18.81
CA SER A 132 20.17 9.39 -18.61
C SER A 132 21.06 8.84 -19.73
N ILE A 133 21.86 7.84 -19.37
CA ILE A 133 22.57 6.98 -20.32
C ILE A 133 22.19 5.53 -20.04
N TYR A 134 21.73 4.87 -21.09
CA TYR A 134 21.48 3.45 -21.05
C TYR A 134 22.79 2.66 -21.02
N ARG A 135 22.79 1.55 -20.27
CA ARG A 135 23.87 0.54 -20.25
C ARG A 135 25.20 1.05 -19.68
N ALA A 136 25.16 1.81 -18.59
CA ALA A 136 26.37 2.11 -17.84
C ALA A 136 26.85 0.91 -17.01
N ARG A 137 28.17 0.82 -16.80
CA ARG A 137 28.79 -0.21 -15.98
C ARG A 137 29.63 0.42 -14.87
N ALA A 138 29.36 0.02 -13.63
CA ALA A 138 30.21 0.36 -12.49
C ALA A 138 31.19 -0.78 -12.20
N THR A 139 32.42 -0.41 -11.87
CA THR A 139 33.49 -1.34 -11.50
C THR A 139 34.19 -0.87 -10.24
N TYR A 140 34.44 -1.81 -9.33
CA TYR A 140 35.21 -1.58 -8.12
C TYR A 140 36.06 -2.82 -7.87
N GLN A 141 37.38 -2.65 -7.84
CA GLN A 141 38.36 -3.75 -7.74
C GLN A 141 38.09 -4.85 -8.80
N LYS A 142 37.79 -6.09 -8.37
CA LYS A 142 37.46 -7.23 -9.24
C LYS A 142 35.95 -7.40 -9.47
N LYS A 143 35.10 -6.60 -8.82
CA LYS A 143 33.64 -6.69 -8.88
C LYS A 143 33.09 -5.75 -9.97
N ARG A 144 32.01 -6.19 -10.64
CA ARG A 144 31.33 -5.45 -11.71
C ARG A 144 29.83 -5.44 -11.45
N ALA A 145 29.19 -4.29 -11.64
CA ALA A 145 27.74 -4.15 -11.55
C ALA A 145 27.19 -3.51 -12.83
N TYR A 146 26.06 -4.04 -13.30
CA TYR A 146 25.32 -3.50 -14.45
C TYR A 146 24.19 -2.61 -13.94
N ILE A 147 24.23 -1.35 -14.35
CA ILE A 147 23.32 -0.32 -13.87
C ILE A 147 22.08 -0.33 -14.75
N SER A 148 20.89 -0.40 -14.15
CA SER A 148 19.63 -0.30 -14.91
C SER A 148 19.43 1.12 -15.40
N GLU A 149 19.68 2.09 -14.54
CA GLU A 149 19.46 3.51 -14.80
C GLU A 149 20.63 4.33 -14.24
N PHE A 150 21.37 4.96 -15.15
CA PHE A 150 22.47 5.85 -14.83
C PHE A 150 22.12 7.25 -15.30
N SER A 151 21.95 8.16 -14.36
CA SER A 151 21.47 9.50 -14.69
C SER A 151 22.12 10.62 -13.90
N GLY A 152 22.25 11.75 -14.61
CA GLY A 152 22.54 13.06 -14.06
C GLY A 152 21.25 13.73 -13.62
N VAL A 153 21.18 14.15 -12.36
CA VAL A 153 19.98 14.73 -11.75
C VAL A 153 20.33 15.94 -10.90
N CYS A 154 19.35 16.82 -10.68
CA CYS A 154 19.46 17.91 -9.71
C CYS A 154 19.13 17.44 -8.28
N PRO A 155 19.55 18.19 -7.23
CA PRO A 155 19.21 17.92 -5.83
C PRO A 155 17.71 17.69 -5.56
N ASP A 156 16.86 18.36 -6.32
CA ASP A 156 15.39 18.34 -6.21
C ASP A 156 14.78 16.93 -6.45
N ILE A 157 15.54 16.00 -7.05
CA ILE A 157 15.12 14.60 -7.26
C ILE A 157 14.76 13.88 -5.95
N MET A 158 15.37 14.26 -4.83
CA MET A 158 15.10 13.65 -3.53
C MET A 158 13.64 13.87 -3.12
N GLU A 159 13.15 15.09 -3.29
CA GLU A 159 11.76 15.45 -2.99
C GLU A 159 10.80 14.97 -4.09
N MET A 160 11.24 15.02 -5.36
CA MET A 160 10.45 14.56 -6.51
C MET A 160 10.04 13.09 -6.36
N ASN A 161 11.03 12.21 -6.16
CA ASN A 161 10.81 10.76 -6.12
C ASN A 161 10.77 10.19 -4.69
N SER A 162 10.79 11.04 -3.65
CA SER A 162 10.79 10.65 -2.23
C SER A 162 11.93 9.66 -1.90
N TYR A 163 13.14 9.95 -2.36
CA TYR A 163 14.31 9.12 -2.06
C TYR A 163 14.82 9.39 -0.64
N GLU A 164 15.06 8.32 0.11
CA GLU A 164 15.72 8.38 1.43
C GLU A 164 17.16 7.83 1.35
N ILE A 165 18.06 8.41 2.12
CA ILE A 165 19.46 7.98 2.20
C ILE A 165 19.65 7.09 3.43
N GLU A 166 20.22 5.91 3.23
CA GLU A 166 20.54 4.98 4.32
C GLU A 166 21.89 5.31 4.96
N THR A 167 22.89 5.61 4.11
CA THR A 167 24.24 5.93 4.56
C THR A 167 24.80 7.11 3.77
N GLY A 168 25.50 8.02 4.46
CA GLY A 168 26.14 9.18 3.83
C GLY A 168 25.19 10.36 3.62
N ARG A 169 25.33 11.06 2.49
CA ARG A 169 24.54 12.25 2.13
C ARG A 169 24.27 12.36 0.64
N PHE A 170 23.34 13.22 0.26
CA PHE A 170 23.17 13.62 -1.14
C PHE A 170 24.16 14.71 -1.54
N PHE A 171 24.35 14.90 -2.84
CA PHE A 171 25.14 16.02 -3.34
C PHE A 171 24.35 17.33 -3.23
N THR A 172 25.09 18.43 -3.07
CA THR A 172 24.50 19.79 -2.95
C THR A 172 24.43 20.48 -4.31
N SER A 173 23.62 21.54 -4.42
CA SER A 173 23.52 22.36 -5.63
C SER A 173 24.87 22.97 -6.05
N PHE A 174 25.76 23.23 -5.09
CA PHE A 174 27.12 23.69 -5.40
C PHE A 174 27.99 22.60 -6.04
N GLU A 175 27.87 21.35 -5.61
CA GLU A 175 28.60 20.23 -6.21
C GLU A 175 28.10 19.91 -7.61
N ASP A 176 26.81 20.13 -7.86
CA ASP A 176 26.20 20.09 -9.19
C ASP A 176 26.72 21.23 -10.06
N TYR A 177 26.70 22.47 -9.59
CA TYR A 177 27.26 23.62 -10.32
C TYR A 177 28.75 23.43 -10.67
N ALA A 178 29.54 22.90 -9.73
CA ALA A 178 30.97 22.65 -9.92
C ALA A 178 31.28 21.37 -10.72
N ALA A 179 30.27 20.63 -11.20
CA ALA A 179 30.40 19.38 -11.93
C ALA A 179 31.37 18.37 -11.26
N LYS A 180 31.25 18.23 -9.93
CA LYS A 180 32.13 17.32 -9.18
C LYS A 180 31.83 15.86 -9.52
N ASN A 181 32.88 15.03 -9.55
CA ASN A 181 32.77 13.59 -9.74
C ASN A 181 32.34 12.88 -8.45
N VAL A 182 31.11 13.14 -8.02
CA VAL A 182 30.48 12.46 -6.89
C VAL A 182 29.30 11.61 -7.38
N CYS A 183 29.01 10.51 -6.70
CA CYS A 183 27.88 9.66 -7.04
C CYS A 183 27.15 9.13 -5.79
N VAL A 184 25.86 8.89 -5.97
CA VAL A 184 24.99 8.25 -4.98
C VAL A 184 24.50 6.93 -5.57
N LEU A 185 24.60 5.85 -4.78
CA LEU A 185 24.34 4.49 -5.26
C LEU A 185 22.99 3.97 -4.78
N GLY A 186 22.30 3.24 -5.65
CA GLY A 186 21.20 2.37 -5.26
C GLY A 186 21.67 1.20 -4.39
N SER A 187 20.77 0.68 -3.57
CA SER A 187 21.04 -0.40 -2.61
C SER A 187 21.52 -1.70 -3.28
N ASP A 188 21.00 -2.04 -4.47
CA ASP A 188 21.43 -3.24 -5.21
C ASP A 188 22.86 -3.11 -5.75
N ILE A 189 23.24 -1.91 -6.17
CA ILE A 189 24.59 -1.65 -6.69
C ILE A 189 25.59 -1.63 -5.54
N SER A 190 25.23 -0.96 -4.45
CA SER A 190 26.03 -0.94 -3.23
C SER A 190 26.31 -2.35 -2.72
N SER A 191 25.28 -3.20 -2.60
CA SER A 191 25.46 -4.59 -2.17
C SER A 191 26.25 -5.45 -3.15
N THR A 192 26.15 -5.21 -4.47
CA THR A 192 26.90 -5.95 -5.49
C THR A 192 28.39 -5.56 -5.49
N LEU A 193 28.70 -4.27 -5.34
CA LEU A 193 30.08 -3.76 -5.37
C LEU A 193 30.78 -3.87 -4.01
N PHE A 194 30.08 -3.61 -2.91
CA PHE A 194 30.61 -3.49 -1.56
C PHE A 194 30.02 -4.50 -0.56
N GLY A 195 29.33 -5.54 -1.02
CA GLY A 195 28.84 -6.63 -0.14
C GLY A 195 29.95 -7.21 0.75
N GLU A 196 29.57 -7.93 1.81
CA GLU A 196 30.45 -8.42 2.90
C GLU A 196 31.87 -8.75 2.41
N ASP A 197 32.87 -8.07 2.98
CA ASP A 197 34.26 -8.43 2.78
C ASP A 197 34.47 -9.82 3.40
N LEU A 198 34.75 -10.80 2.52
CA LEU A 198 34.96 -12.21 2.87
C LEU A 198 36.15 -12.41 3.83
N ASP A 199 37.02 -11.41 3.99
CA ASP A 199 38.28 -11.51 4.71
C ASP A 199 38.25 -10.87 6.12
N THR A 200 37.33 -9.94 6.41
CA THR A 200 37.29 -9.17 7.68
C THR A 200 35.98 -9.30 8.45
N GLY A 201 34.88 -9.74 7.81
CA GLY A 201 33.59 -9.91 8.49
C GLY A 201 32.89 -8.60 8.92
N GLU A 202 33.45 -7.44 8.57
CA GLU A 202 32.85 -6.12 8.84
C GLU A 202 32.07 -5.58 7.62
N PRO A 203 30.98 -4.83 7.84
CA PRO A 203 30.25 -4.16 6.78
C PRO A 203 31.15 -3.10 6.12
N ASN A 204 31.55 -3.38 4.88
CA ASN A 204 32.49 -2.51 4.17
C ASN A 204 31.79 -1.21 3.77
N SER A 205 32.04 -0.11 4.50
CA SER A 205 31.36 1.15 4.22
C SER A 205 31.65 1.63 2.79
N PRO A 206 30.62 1.91 1.97
CA PRO A 206 30.80 2.35 0.59
C PRO A 206 31.24 3.82 0.48
N ILE A 207 31.08 4.61 1.55
CA ILE A 207 31.30 6.05 1.56
C ILE A 207 32.78 6.38 1.42
N GLY A 208 33.11 7.40 0.62
CA GLY A 208 34.45 7.91 0.39
C GLY A 208 35.27 7.10 -0.61
N LYS A 209 34.81 5.90 -0.99
CA LYS A 209 35.50 5.06 -1.96
C LYS A 209 35.31 5.57 -3.38
N ILE A 210 36.30 5.28 -4.21
CA ILE A 210 36.28 5.65 -5.63
C ILE A 210 35.82 4.44 -6.43
N ILE A 211 34.75 4.60 -7.19
CA ILE A 211 34.28 3.63 -8.17
C ILE A 211 34.50 4.14 -9.58
N ASN A 212 34.72 3.23 -10.53
CA ASN A 212 34.86 3.59 -11.93
C ASN A 212 33.54 3.31 -12.65
N ILE A 213 32.89 4.36 -13.12
CA ILE A 213 31.68 4.29 -13.96
C ILE A 213 32.11 4.58 -15.40
N ASN A 214 31.98 3.60 -16.29
CA ASN A 214 32.45 3.72 -17.69
C ASN A 214 33.89 4.29 -17.78
N TYR A 215 34.79 3.78 -16.94
CA TYR A 215 36.21 4.18 -16.86
C TYR A 215 36.50 5.56 -16.25
N ILE A 216 35.49 6.29 -15.78
CA ILE A 216 35.66 7.57 -15.09
C ILE A 216 35.55 7.36 -13.56
N PRO A 217 36.48 7.87 -12.75
CA PRO A 217 36.44 7.72 -11.29
C PRO A 217 35.44 8.68 -10.65
N PHE A 218 34.58 8.16 -9.79
CA PHE A 218 33.60 8.88 -8.97
C PHE A 218 33.76 8.53 -7.49
N SER A 219 33.67 9.53 -6.62
CA SER A 219 33.64 9.34 -5.17
C SER A 219 32.21 9.05 -4.71
N VAL A 220 32.02 7.96 -3.98
CA VAL A 220 30.73 7.58 -3.41
C VAL A 220 30.45 8.42 -2.17
N ILE A 221 29.39 9.22 -2.20
CA ILE A 221 29.01 10.11 -1.08
C ILE A 221 27.81 9.61 -0.28
N GLY A 222 27.00 8.71 -0.87
CA GLY A 222 25.84 8.16 -0.20
C GLY A 222 25.24 6.94 -0.90
N VAL A 223 24.37 6.25 -0.17
CA VAL A 223 23.61 5.11 -0.65
C VAL A 223 22.15 5.28 -0.29
N TYR A 224 21.26 5.05 -1.26
CA TYR A 224 19.83 5.08 -1.04
C TYR A 224 19.36 3.91 -0.19
N LYS A 225 18.38 4.19 0.66
CA LYS A 225 17.62 3.18 1.38
C LYS A 225 16.91 2.28 0.39
N ARG A 226 17.03 0.97 0.60
CA ARG A 226 16.34 -0.03 -0.21
C ARG A 226 14.83 0.16 -0.12
N ILE A 227 14.19 0.30 -1.27
CA ILE A 227 12.73 0.30 -1.39
C ILE A 227 12.30 -1.11 -1.74
N GLU A 228 11.49 -1.74 -0.89
CA GLU A 228 10.97 -3.09 -1.10
C GLU A 228 9.54 -3.16 -0.56
N SER A 229 8.70 -4.00 -1.18
CA SER A 229 7.36 -4.28 -0.64
C SER A 229 7.48 -4.97 0.73
N GLU A 230 6.48 -4.82 1.60
CA GLU A 230 6.44 -5.52 2.90
C GLU A 230 6.56 -7.04 2.74
N ALA A 231 5.97 -7.59 1.68
CA ALA A 231 6.05 -9.01 1.35
C ALA A 231 7.48 -9.44 0.97
N GLU A 232 8.19 -8.61 0.22
CA GLU A 232 9.58 -8.83 -0.18
C GLU A 232 10.52 -8.72 1.03
N LYS A 233 10.32 -7.70 1.87
CA LYS A 233 11.05 -7.52 3.13
C LYS A 233 10.94 -8.77 4.01
N LYS A 234 9.72 -9.29 4.21
CA LYS A 234 9.48 -10.49 5.01
C LYS A 234 10.12 -11.74 4.39
N LYS A 235 10.09 -11.89 3.06
CA LYS A 235 10.78 -12.98 2.34
C LYS A 235 12.30 -12.89 2.53
N ARG A 236 12.88 -11.70 2.41
CA ARG A 236 14.31 -11.45 2.59
C ARG A 236 14.75 -11.72 4.03
N GLU A 237 14.00 -11.25 5.03
CA GLU A 237 14.26 -11.54 6.44
C GLU A 237 14.16 -13.04 6.75
N ALA A 238 13.18 -13.74 6.16
CA ALA A 238 13.06 -15.19 6.30
C ALA A 238 14.22 -15.92 5.62
N GLN A 239 14.67 -15.47 4.45
CA GLN A 239 15.85 -16.00 3.76
C GLN A 239 17.13 -15.74 4.56
N LEU A 240 17.29 -14.55 5.13
CA LEU A 240 18.42 -14.19 5.99
C LEU A 240 18.44 -15.08 7.23
N LYS A 241 17.32 -15.24 7.93
CA LYS A 241 17.18 -16.17 9.07
C LYS A 241 17.49 -17.62 8.69
N ARG A 242 17.02 -18.08 7.52
CA ARG A 242 17.35 -19.42 6.99
C ARG A 242 18.84 -19.56 6.70
N SER A 243 19.47 -18.53 6.14
CA SER A 243 20.91 -18.53 5.84
C SER A 243 21.78 -18.50 7.10
N LEU A 244 21.35 -17.78 8.15
CA LEU A 244 22.02 -17.75 9.45
C LEU A 244 21.94 -19.12 10.16
N ASN A 245 20.84 -19.84 9.97
CA ASN A 245 20.64 -21.17 10.57
C ASN A 245 21.23 -22.32 9.73
N GLN A 246 21.76 -22.06 8.53
CA GLN A 246 22.40 -23.08 7.70
C GLN A 246 23.90 -23.20 8.02
N SER A 247 24.27 -24.22 8.79
CA SER A 247 25.65 -24.66 8.97
C SER A 247 26.11 -25.48 7.76
N GLY A 248 26.49 -24.82 6.68
CA GLY A 248 27.02 -25.45 5.47
C GLY A 248 27.73 -24.43 4.57
N PRO A 249 28.52 -24.87 3.57
CA PRO A 249 29.19 -23.95 2.66
C PRO A 249 28.15 -23.03 2.01
N LYS A 250 28.34 -21.70 2.12
CA LYS A 250 27.49 -20.68 1.49
C LYS A 250 27.42 -21.01 -0.01
N ARG A 251 26.37 -21.68 -0.46
CA ARG A 251 26.12 -21.89 -1.89
C ARG A 251 25.83 -20.51 -2.47
N THR A 252 26.80 -19.95 -3.18
CA THR A 252 26.66 -18.70 -3.95
C THR A 252 25.79 -18.95 -5.18
N SER A 253 24.55 -19.40 -4.99
CA SER A 253 23.53 -19.32 -6.03
C SER A 253 23.05 -17.88 -6.08
N SER A 254 23.89 -16.99 -6.60
CA SER A 254 23.49 -15.63 -7.00
C SER A 254 22.68 -15.65 -8.31
N PHE A 255 22.04 -16.77 -8.62
CA PHE A 255 21.14 -16.95 -9.75
C PHE A 255 19.72 -17.23 -9.26
N GLY A 256 19.33 -16.58 -8.17
CA GLY A 256 17.93 -16.38 -7.85
C GLY A 256 17.39 -15.33 -8.81
N SER A 257 16.49 -15.75 -9.70
CA SER A 257 15.67 -14.91 -10.57
C SER A 257 15.22 -13.60 -9.89
N ARG A 258 16.06 -12.55 -9.97
CA ARG A 258 15.72 -11.15 -9.67
C ARG A 258 14.91 -10.56 -10.83
N ARG A 259 13.95 -11.32 -11.35
CA ARG A 259 13.15 -10.94 -12.51
C ARG A 259 11.83 -10.41 -11.97
N GLY A 260 11.66 -9.08 -12.00
CA GLY A 260 10.35 -8.45 -11.89
C GLY A 260 9.95 -7.88 -10.52
N SER A 261 10.89 -7.46 -9.66
CA SER A 261 10.49 -6.61 -8.51
C SER A 261 10.18 -5.21 -9.03
N ARG A 262 9.02 -4.65 -8.63
CA ARG A 262 8.55 -3.32 -9.05
C ARG A 262 9.55 -2.20 -8.74
N PHE A 263 10.35 -2.39 -7.69
CA PHE A 263 11.33 -1.42 -7.21
C PHE A 263 12.76 -1.70 -7.71
N GLN A 264 12.96 -2.71 -8.55
CA GLN A 264 14.28 -3.10 -9.04
C GLN A 264 14.97 -1.96 -9.78
N HIS A 265 14.23 -1.21 -10.60
CA HIS A 265 14.78 -0.06 -11.31
C HIS A 265 15.30 0.98 -10.32
N ARG A 266 14.47 1.37 -9.32
CA ARG A 266 14.84 2.33 -8.26
C ARG A 266 16.00 1.88 -7.37
N ASN A 267 16.14 0.58 -7.11
CA ASN A 267 17.25 0.04 -6.32
C ASN A 267 18.54 -0.16 -7.12
N ASN A 268 18.44 -0.27 -8.45
CA ASN A 268 19.57 -0.46 -9.37
C ASN A 268 19.88 0.81 -10.17
N THR A 269 19.92 1.96 -9.49
CA THR A 269 20.25 3.26 -10.07
C THR A 269 21.59 3.81 -9.55
N ILE A 270 22.25 4.63 -10.36
CA ILE A 270 23.32 5.52 -9.89
C ILE A 270 22.95 6.94 -10.33
N HIS A 271 22.94 7.85 -9.36
CA HIS A 271 22.73 9.27 -9.60
C HIS A 271 24.05 10.04 -9.43
N ILE A 272 24.34 10.89 -10.42
CA ILE A 272 25.43 11.87 -10.39
C ILE A 272 24.86 13.27 -10.60
N PRO A 273 25.62 14.34 -10.34
CA PRO A 273 25.14 15.67 -10.63
C PRO A 273 24.90 15.87 -12.14
N LEU A 274 23.84 16.63 -12.48
CA LEU A 274 23.40 16.89 -13.85
C LEU A 274 24.52 17.48 -14.71
N ASN A 275 25.24 18.49 -14.21
CA ASN A 275 26.31 19.10 -15.00
C ASN A 275 27.51 18.15 -15.19
N THR A 276 27.79 17.28 -14.21
CA THR A 276 28.81 16.24 -14.35
C THR A 276 28.44 15.27 -15.47
N MET A 277 27.17 14.89 -15.55
CA MET A 277 26.65 14.04 -16.62
C MET A 277 26.81 14.69 -17.99
N TRP A 278 26.45 15.96 -18.11
CA TRP A 278 26.64 16.74 -19.33
C TRP A 278 28.11 16.78 -19.73
N MET A 279 28.99 17.28 -18.85
CA MET A 279 30.40 17.53 -19.16
C MET A 279 31.21 16.25 -19.43
N LYS A 280 30.92 15.15 -18.72
CA LYS A 280 31.73 13.93 -18.79
C LYS A 280 31.21 12.89 -19.78
N PHE A 281 29.90 12.89 -20.07
CA PHE A 281 29.30 11.82 -20.87
C PHE A 281 28.53 12.30 -22.10
N LYS A 282 27.75 13.39 -22.00
CA LYS A 282 26.88 13.81 -23.11
C LYS A 282 27.55 14.81 -24.06
N MET A 283 28.41 15.70 -23.58
CA MET A 283 29.03 16.76 -24.40
C MET A 283 29.84 16.21 -25.58
N SER A 284 30.49 15.06 -25.45
CA SER A 284 31.21 14.39 -26.54
C SER A 284 30.28 13.68 -27.55
N SER A 285 29.06 13.31 -27.13
CA SER A 285 28.04 12.73 -28.00
C SER A 285 27.24 13.79 -28.76
N SER A 286 27.03 14.98 -28.18
CA SER A 286 26.30 16.09 -28.78
C SER A 286 26.96 16.65 -30.04
N SER A 287 28.28 16.51 -30.18
CA SER A 287 29.02 16.84 -31.41
C SER A 287 28.82 15.84 -32.55
N SER A 288 28.23 14.66 -32.32
CA SER A 288 27.98 13.64 -33.35
C SER A 288 26.50 13.39 -33.66
N SER A 289 25.58 13.97 -32.87
CA SER A 289 24.14 13.74 -32.98
C SER A 289 23.34 14.91 -33.56
N SER A 290 23.98 15.93 -34.16
CA SER A 290 23.27 16.95 -34.93
C SER A 290 22.58 16.32 -36.14
N ARG A 291 21.33 15.88 -35.97
CA ARG A 291 20.45 15.31 -37.02
C ARG A 291 20.03 16.32 -38.08
N SER A 292 20.45 17.58 -37.99
CA SER A 292 20.18 18.58 -39.00
C SER A 292 20.99 18.30 -40.27
N PHE A 293 20.33 17.92 -41.35
CA PHE A 293 20.87 17.92 -42.71
C PHE A 293 21.52 19.27 -43.09
N GLN A 294 21.10 20.36 -42.44
CA GLN A 294 21.57 21.73 -42.65
C GLN A 294 22.95 22.06 -42.03
N SER A 295 23.42 21.37 -40.99
CA SER A 295 24.75 21.64 -40.40
C SER A 295 25.90 21.18 -41.32
N ARG A 296 25.59 20.43 -42.39
CA ARG A 296 26.53 20.13 -43.48
C ARG A 296 26.68 21.27 -44.50
N PHE A 297 25.78 22.25 -44.49
CA PHE A 297 25.72 23.32 -45.50
C PHE A 297 25.75 24.74 -44.93
N SER A 298 25.94 24.92 -43.62
CA SER A 298 26.23 26.24 -43.06
C SER A 298 27.55 26.75 -43.64
N LYS A 299 27.45 27.75 -44.53
CA LYS A 299 28.58 28.49 -45.09
C LYS A 299 29.54 28.84 -43.97
N ALA A 300 30.82 28.52 -44.17
CA ALA A 300 31.91 28.94 -43.31
C ALA A 300 31.88 30.47 -43.14
N SER A 301 31.25 30.94 -42.07
CA SER A 301 31.60 32.24 -41.49
C SER A 301 33.05 32.16 -41.04
N SER A 302 33.81 33.21 -41.30
CA SER A 302 35.24 33.32 -40.99
C SER A 302 35.57 33.33 -39.49
N GLU A 303 34.56 33.23 -38.64
CA GLU A 303 34.70 33.06 -37.20
C GLU A 303 34.15 31.67 -36.82
N PRO A 304 34.95 30.83 -36.13
CA PRO A 304 34.44 29.61 -35.54
C PRO A 304 33.54 29.98 -34.36
N GLU A 305 32.25 30.25 -34.64
CA GLU A 305 31.24 30.21 -33.61
C GLU A 305 31.18 28.76 -33.12
N VAL A 306 31.72 28.51 -31.92
CA VAL A 306 31.54 27.25 -31.21
C VAL A 306 30.07 27.21 -30.78
N PHE A 307 29.19 26.77 -31.68
CA PHE A 307 27.80 26.50 -31.36
C PHE A 307 27.77 25.31 -30.40
N VAL A 308 27.64 25.59 -29.11
CA VAL A 308 27.33 24.57 -28.11
C VAL A 308 25.80 24.48 -28.07
N PRO A 309 25.20 23.43 -28.68
CA PRO A 309 23.75 23.26 -28.59
C PRO A 309 23.35 23.15 -27.11
N ASP A 310 22.19 23.72 -26.78
CA ASP A 310 21.62 23.57 -25.45
C ASP A 310 21.50 22.08 -25.10
N PRO A 311 21.89 21.69 -23.88
CA PRO A 311 21.90 20.28 -23.51
C PRO A 311 20.48 19.72 -23.45
N THR A 312 20.24 18.67 -24.21
CA THR A 312 18.95 17.97 -24.22
C THR A 312 18.80 17.07 -22.99
N LEU A 313 17.59 17.07 -22.46
CA LEU A 313 17.17 16.24 -21.35
C LEU A 313 16.60 14.92 -21.86
N SER A 314 16.73 13.88 -21.05
CA SER A 314 16.11 12.57 -21.31
C SER A 314 14.74 12.48 -20.65
N ASP A 315 14.56 13.16 -19.52
CA ASP A 315 13.27 13.32 -18.85
C ASP A 315 13.25 14.68 -18.13
N LEU A 316 12.06 15.24 -17.96
CA LEU A 316 11.84 16.47 -17.21
C LEU A 316 10.60 16.30 -16.34
N ASP A 317 10.86 16.04 -15.06
CA ASP A 317 9.83 15.84 -14.06
C ASP A 317 9.51 17.15 -13.34
N VAL A 318 8.23 17.38 -13.11
CA VAL A 318 7.72 18.57 -12.42
C VAL A 318 6.71 18.15 -11.35
N LYS A 319 6.78 18.78 -10.18
CA LYS A 319 5.83 18.56 -9.09
C LYS A 319 5.00 19.82 -8.85
N VAL A 320 3.69 19.69 -8.86
CA VAL A 320 2.78 20.81 -8.59
C VAL A 320 2.64 21.01 -7.08
N THR A 321 2.45 22.26 -6.65
CA THR A 321 2.30 22.58 -5.22
C THR A 321 1.00 22.03 -4.63
N ASP A 322 -0.07 22.05 -5.42
CA ASP A 322 -1.39 21.55 -5.05
C ASP A 322 -2.09 20.92 -6.26
N MET A 323 -2.81 19.83 -6.02
CA MET A 323 -3.58 19.13 -7.05
C MET A 323 -4.73 19.98 -7.59
N ASP A 324 -5.31 20.84 -6.75
CA ASP A 324 -6.40 21.73 -7.15
C ASP A 324 -5.97 22.76 -8.22
N TYR A 325 -4.66 23.02 -8.33
CA TYR A 325 -4.08 23.91 -9.33
C TYR A 325 -3.38 23.18 -10.48
N LEU A 326 -3.49 21.85 -10.57
CA LEU A 326 -2.81 21.05 -11.58
C LEU A 326 -3.09 21.54 -13.01
N GLU A 327 -4.36 21.75 -13.36
CA GLU A 327 -4.74 22.23 -14.69
C GLU A 327 -4.15 23.61 -15.01
N LYS A 328 -4.17 24.53 -14.02
CA LYS A 328 -3.58 25.88 -14.17
C LYS A 328 -2.05 25.82 -14.28
N ALA A 329 -1.41 24.93 -13.53
CA ALA A 329 0.02 24.70 -13.59
C ALA A 329 0.44 24.15 -14.96
N MET A 330 -0.30 23.18 -15.50
CA MET A 330 -0.06 22.65 -16.85
C MET A 330 -0.27 23.71 -17.94
N ALA A 331 -1.29 24.57 -17.81
CA ALA A 331 -1.49 25.69 -18.73
C ALA A 331 -0.32 26.70 -18.67
N GLN A 332 0.20 26.99 -17.47
CA GLN A 332 1.37 27.85 -17.29
C GLN A 332 2.62 27.22 -17.90
N MET A 333 2.87 25.93 -17.64
CA MET A 333 3.97 25.17 -18.25
C MET A 333 3.88 25.16 -19.77
N ARG A 334 2.68 24.93 -20.33
CA ARG A 334 2.45 24.99 -21.78
C ARG A 334 2.89 26.32 -22.38
N ASN A 335 2.48 27.43 -21.77
CA ASN A 335 2.83 28.76 -22.26
C ASN A 335 4.34 29.03 -22.20
N ILE A 336 5.03 28.52 -21.17
CA ILE A 336 6.48 28.63 -21.04
C ILE A 336 7.17 27.81 -22.13
N MET A 337 6.77 26.55 -22.33
CA MET A 337 7.32 25.65 -23.35
C MET A 337 7.12 26.19 -24.77
N ILE A 338 5.91 26.67 -25.11
CA ILE A 338 5.65 27.30 -26.41
C ILE A 338 6.61 28.47 -26.65
N ARG A 339 6.94 29.24 -25.62
CA ARG A 339 7.87 30.36 -25.74
C ARG A 339 9.32 29.90 -25.91
N THR A 340 9.78 28.89 -25.17
CA THR A 340 11.16 28.38 -25.28
C THR A 340 11.38 27.58 -26.55
N HIS A 341 10.34 26.93 -27.08
CA HIS A 341 10.34 26.13 -28.32
C HIS A 341 9.94 26.94 -29.56
N ASN A 342 9.98 28.28 -29.50
CA ASN A 342 9.70 29.18 -30.63
C ASN A 342 8.33 28.95 -31.32
N GLY A 343 7.32 28.55 -30.53
CA GLY A 343 5.97 28.29 -31.02
C GLY A 343 5.74 26.89 -31.59
N ILE A 344 6.69 25.97 -31.42
CA ILE A 344 6.55 24.57 -31.82
C ILE A 344 5.87 23.78 -30.69
N GLU A 345 4.89 22.94 -31.04
CA GLU A 345 4.19 22.06 -30.11
C GLU A 345 4.74 20.63 -30.20
N ASP A 346 5.96 20.42 -29.71
CA ASP A 346 6.73 19.17 -29.73
C ASP A 346 6.83 18.52 -28.33
N PHE A 347 5.84 18.76 -27.48
CA PHE A 347 5.82 18.25 -26.11
C PHE A 347 4.41 17.93 -25.66
N SER A 348 4.31 17.00 -24.72
CA SER A 348 3.09 16.73 -23.97
C SER A 348 3.35 16.61 -22.48
N PHE A 349 2.26 16.71 -21.72
CA PHE A 349 2.29 16.54 -20.28
C PHE A 349 1.58 15.25 -19.93
N ARG A 350 2.31 14.33 -19.30
CA ARG A 350 1.76 13.08 -18.80
C ARG A 350 1.56 13.17 -17.30
N THR A 351 0.31 13.05 -16.89
CA THR A 351 -0.12 13.02 -15.49
C THR A 351 -0.52 11.61 -15.08
N GLN A 352 -0.40 11.29 -13.78
CA GLN A 352 -0.84 10.00 -13.25
C GLN A 352 -2.31 9.95 -12.84
N GLU A 353 -3.10 10.99 -13.13
CA GLU A 353 -4.51 11.09 -12.77
C GLU A 353 -5.33 9.93 -13.33
N ASN A 354 -5.17 9.59 -14.61
CA ASN A 354 -5.89 8.49 -15.24
C ASN A 354 -5.60 7.13 -14.56
N VAL A 355 -4.36 6.92 -14.11
CA VAL A 355 -3.96 5.70 -13.41
C VAL A 355 -4.61 5.64 -12.02
N ILE A 356 -4.56 6.75 -11.27
CA ILE A 356 -5.14 6.85 -9.94
C ILE A 356 -6.66 6.71 -9.99
N ALA A 357 -7.32 7.41 -10.90
CA ALA A 357 -8.77 7.37 -11.08
C ALA A 357 -9.27 5.95 -11.43
N THR A 358 -8.56 5.26 -12.33
CA THR A 358 -8.87 3.88 -12.71
C THR A 358 -8.73 2.92 -11.51
N ILE A 359 -7.70 3.11 -10.67
CA ILE A 359 -7.49 2.26 -9.49
C ILE A 359 -8.53 2.57 -8.41
N SER A 360 -8.86 3.85 -8.17
CA SER A 360 -9.90 4.22 -7.20
C SER A 360 -11.27 3.68 -7.59
N GLU A 361 -11.62 3.72 -8.89
CA GLU A 361 -12.87 3.15 -9.39
C GLU A 361 -12.95 1.63 -9.13
N LYS A 362 -11.85 0.91 -9.37
CA LYS A 362 -11.76 -0.53 -9.07
C LYS A 362 -11.87 -0.81 -7.57
N LEU A 363 -11.26 0.02 -6.72
CA LEU A 363 -11.35 -0.11 -5.27
C LEU A 363 -12.78 0.14 -4.78
N ASP A 364 -13.45 1.16 -5.27
CA ASP A 364 -14.81 1.49 -4.84
C ASP A 364 -15.82 0.44 -5.30
N SER A 365 -15.68 -0.07 -6.53
CA SER A 365 -16.44 -1.22 -7.01
C SER A 365 -16.24 -2.46 -6.12
N ALA A 366 -15.01 -2.73 -5.71
CA ALA A 366 -14.70 -3.84 -4.80
C ALA A 366 -15.30 -3.64 -3.40
N LYS A 367 -15.32 -2.41 -2.87
CA LYS A 367 -15.97 -2.08 -1.59
C LYS A 367 -17.49 -2.29 -1.65
N ILE A 368 -18.13 -1.94 -2.78
CA ILE A 368 -19.57 -2.18 -2.99
C ILE A 368 -19.86 -3.68 -3.00
N ILE A 369 -19.07 -4.47 -3.75
CA ILE A 369 -19.21 -5.93 -3.80
C ILE A 369 -19.04 -6.55 -2.41
N ARG A 370 -18.05 -6.08 -1.62
CA ARG A 370 -17.86 -6.50 -0.22
C ARG A 370 -19.12 -6.24 0.61
N GLY A 371 -19.78 -5.09 0.43
CA GLY A 371 -21.02 -4.75 1.11
C GLY A 371 -22.19 -5.67 0.73
N ILE A 372 -22.33 -5.99 -0.56
CA ILE A 372 -23.37 -6.91 -1.04
C ILE A 372 -23.16 -8.32 -0.48
N ILE A 373 -21.92 -8.83 -0.50
CA ILE A 373 -21.57 -10.13 0.09
C ILE A 373 -21.88 -10.16 1.58
N ALA A 374 -21.59 -9.08 2.31
CA ALA A 374 -21.94 -8.95 3.71
C ALA A 374 -23.46 -9.02 3.93
N ALA A 375 -24.25 -8.31 3.13
CA ALA A 375 -25.71 -8.35 3.22
C ALA A 375 -26.28 -9.75 2.91
N MET A 376 -25.78 -10.42 1.87
CA MET A 376 -26.19 -11.79 1.52
C MET A 376 -25.81 -12.79 2.63
N SER A 377 -24.61 -12.66 3.19
CA SER A 377 -24.14 -13.52 4.28
C SER A 377 -24.96 -13.32 5.55
N LEU A 378 -25.36 -12.08 5.84
CA LEU A 378 -26.24 -11.76 6.97
C LEU A 378 -27.61 -12.41 6.79
N LEU A 379 -28.16 -12.38 5.58
CA LEU A 379 -29.45 -12.98 5.27
C LEU A 379 -29.39 -14.50 5.39
N VAL A 380 -28.45 -15.15 4.71
CA VAL A 380 -28.35 -16.62 4.70
C VAL A 380 -27.98 -17.17 6.08
N GLY A 381 -26.97 -16.59 6.74
CA GLY A 381 -26.57 -16.98 8.09
C GLY A 381 -27.67 -16.68 9.11
N GLY A 382 -28.35 -15.53 8.96
CA GLY A 382 -29.42 -15.11 9.86
C GLY A 382 -30.66 -15.99 9.77
N ILE A 383 -31.10 -16.38 8.57
CA ILE A 383 -32.21 -17.33 8.39
C ILE A 383 -31.84 -18.69 9.00
N GLY A 384 -30.60 -19.13 8.82
CA GLY A 384 -30.11 -20.38 9.41
C GLY A 384 -30.21 -20.39 10.94
N ILE A 385 -29.64 -19.37 11.60
CA ILE A 385 -29.69 -19.22 13.06
C ILE A 385 -31.15 -19.10 13.52
N MET A 386 -31.96 -18.28 12.85
CA MET A 386 -33.37 -18.09 13.20
C MET A 386 -34.16 -19.39 13.16
N ASN A 387 -34.00 -20.20 12.10
CA ASN A 387 -34.72 -21.47 11.97
C ASN A 387 -34.35 -22.45 13.08
N ILE A 388 -33.07 -22.54 13.45
CA ILE A 388 -32.65 -23.36 14.58
C ILE A 388 -33.22 -22.85 15.90
N MET A 389 -33.14 -21.54 16.14
CA MET A 389 -33.66 -20.96 17.38
C MET A 389 -35.16 -21.18 17.52
N LEU A 390 -35.94 -21.04 16.44
CA LEU A 390 -37.38 -21.34 16.47
C LEU A 390 -37.66 -22.83 16.76
N ALA A 391 -36.86 -23.73 16.19
CA ALA A 391 -36.99 -25.16 16.46
C ALA A 391 -36.63 -25.52 17.91
N SER A 392 -35.50 -25.00 18.43
CA SER A 392 -35.07 -25.20 19.83
C SER A 392 -36.11 -24.64 20.80
N ILE A 393 -36.65 -23.44 20.53
CA ILE A 393 -37.72 -22.86 21.36
C ILE A 393 -38.92 -23.79 21.39
N ASN A 394 -39.31 -24.36 20.24
CA ASN A 394 -40.43 -25.29 20.15
C ASN A 394 -40.17 -26.60 20.92
N GLU A 395 -38.95 -27.12 20.88
CA GLU A 395 -38.55 -28.34 21.59
C GLU A 395 -38.57 -28.17 23.12
N ARG A 396 -38.28 -26.95 23.63
CA ARG A 396 -38.27 -26.64 25.08
C ARG A 396 -39.39 -25.70 25.55
N ILE A 397 -40.52 -25.61 24.83
CA ILE A 397 -41.65 -24.71 25.19
C ILE A 397 -42.09 -24.91 26.65
N ARG A 398 -42.24 -26.17 27.08
CA ARG A 398 -42.65 -26.52 28.44
C ARG A 398 -41.65 -26.05 29.50
N GLU A 399 -40.36 -26.11 29.21
CA GLU A 399 -39.32 -25.62 30.13
C GLU A 399 -39.43 -24.10 30.30
N ILE A 400 -39.60 -23.37 29.20
CA ILE A 400 -39.79 -21.90 29.24
C ILE A 400 -41.09 -21.54 29.99
N GLY A 401 -42.17 -22.31 29.77
CA GLY A 401 -43.46 -22.13 30.44
C GLY A 401 -43.38 -22.32 31.96
N THR A 402 -42.70 -23.37 32.42
CA THR A 402 -42.48 -23.62 33.86
C THR A 402 -41.63 -22.51 34.49
N PHE A 403 -40.58 -22.02 33.83
CA PHE A 403 -39.79 -20.89 34.31
C PHE A 403 -40.59 -19.59 34.48
N LYS A 404 -41.44 -19.27 33.49
CA LYS A 404 -42.32 -18.08 33.59
C LYS A 404 -43.38 -18.26 34.66
N ALA A 405 -43.90 -19.47 34.87
CA ALA A 405 -44.85 -19.77 35.95
C ALA A 405 -44.22 -19.60 37.35
N MET A 406 -42.91 -19.85 37.49
CA MET A 406 -42.15 -19.59 38.72
C MET A 406 -41.77 -18.11 38.93
N GLY A 407 -42.22 -17.20 38.07
CA GLY A 407 -42.01 -15.75 38.22
C GLY A 407 -40.85 -15.17 37.41
N ALA A 408 -40.24 -15.92 36.47
CA ALA A 408 -39.26 -15.35 35.57
C ALA A 408 -39.90 -14.32 34.62
N THR A 409 -39.36 -13.10 34.58
CA THR A 409 -39.84 -12.07 33.65
C THR A 409 -39.53 -12.45 32.20
N GLY A 410 -40.41 -12.09 31.25
CA GLY A 410 -40.18 -12.35 29.82
C GLY A 410 -38.88 -11.73 29.28
N PHE A 411 -38.39 -10.67 29.92
CA PHE A 411 -37.10 -10.04 29.61
C PHE A 411 -35.89 -10.95 29.90
N ILE A 412 -35.97 -11.80 30.93
CA ILE A 412 -34.90 -12.76 31.24
C ILE A 412 -34.81 -13.81 30.12
N VAL A 413 -35.96 -14.33 29.67
CA VAL A 413 -36.05 -15.28 28.54
C VAL A 413 -35.54 -14.64 27.25
N PHE A 414 -35.87 -13.36 27.03
CA PHE A 414 -35.39 -12.59 25.87
C PHE A 414 -33.85 -12.50 25.84
N ILE A 415 -33.22 -12.07 26.96
CA ILE A 415 -31.76 -11.97 27.05
C ILE A 415 -31.11 -13.35 26.87
N GLN A 416 -31.69 -14.40 27.46
CA GLN A 416 -31.17 -15.76 27.35
C GLN A 416 -31.06 -16.20 25.88
N ILE A 417 -32.11 -16.03 25.10
CA ILE A 417 -32.15 -16.46 23.68
C ILE A 417 -31.24 -15.61 22.80
N ILE A 418 -31.15 -14.29 23.07
CA ILE A 418 -30.19 -13.43 22.37
C ILE A 418 -28.75 -13.89 22.66
N MET A 419 -28.42 -14.17 23.91
CA MET A 419 -27.09 -14.65 24.29
C MET A 419 -26.78 -16.02 23.66
N GLU A 420 -27.76 -16.91 23.56
CA GLU A 420 -27.61 -18.20 22.89
C GLU A 420 -27.32 -18.05 21.38
N SER A 421 -28.08 -17.18 20.71
CA SER A 421 -27.87 -16.84 19.29
C SER A 421 -26.51 -16.17 19.07
N LEU A 422 -26.09 -15.31 20.00
CA LEU A 422 -24.80 -14.63 19.95
C LEU A 422 -23.64 -15.62 20.14
N VAL A 423 -23.73 -16.55 21.08
CA VAL A 423 -22.70 -17.59 21.30
C VAL A 423 -22.55 -18.46 20.06
N LEU A 424 -23.65 -18.89 19.45
CA LEU A 424 -23.64 -19.61 18.19
C LEU A 424 -22.92 -18.85 17.07
N ALA A 425 -23.25 -17.57 16.90
CA ALA A 425 -22.64 -16.74 15.87
C ALA A 425 -21.17 -16.42 16.14
N LEU A 426 -20.77 -16.28 17.41
CA LEU A 426 -19.37 -16.10 17.79
C LEU A 426 -18.54 -17.37 17.62
N LEU A 427 -19.11 -18.56 17.86
CA LEU A 427 -18.44 -19.83 17.56
C LEU A 427 -18.20 -19.97 16.05
N GLY A 428 -19.20 -19.65 15.23
CA GLY A 428 -19.03 -19.53 13.77
C GLY A 428 -17.99 -18.46 13.39
N GLY A 429 -18.00 -17.32 14.08
CA GLY A 429 -16.98 -16.27 14.09
C GLY A 429 -15.56 -16.81 14.20
N LEU A 430 -15.33 -17.51 15.31
CA LEU A 430 -14.04 -18.07 15.70
C LEU A 430 -13.56 -19.14 14.72
N MET A 431 -14.47 -19.98 14.21
CA MET A 431 -14.17 -20.98 13.18
C MET A 431 -13.98 -20.37 11.78
N GLY A 432 -14.61 -19.22 11.50
CA GLY A 432 -14.47 -18.47 10.26
C GLY A 432 -13.08 -17.88 10.07
N ILE A 433 -12.39 -17.51 11.15
CA ILE A 433 -11.03 -16.97 11.10
C ILE A 433 -10.02 -17.96 10.48
N PRO A 434 -9.83 -19.20 11.00
CA PRO A 434 -8.89 -20.15 10.41
C PRO A 434 -9.32 -20.56 8.99
N ALA A 435 -10.62 -20.65 8.71
CA ALA A 435 -11.12 -20.88 7.35
C ALA A 435 -10.70 -19.73 6.39
N SER A 436 -10.73 -18.49 6.86
CA SER A 436 -10.29 -17.31 6.10
C SER A 436 -8.79 -17.37 5.80
N TYR A 437 -7.96 -17.74 6.79
CA TYR A 437 -6.53 -17.94 6.56
C TYR A 437 -6.27 -19.03 5.53
N GLY A 438 -7.00 -20.16 5.59
CA GLY A 438 -6.90 -21.23 4.60
C GLY A 438 -7.30 -20.77 3.20
N SER A 439 -8.37 -19.99 3.08
CA SER A 439 -8.84 -19.45 1.80
C SER A 439 -7.84 -18.46 1.20
N VAL A 440 -7.32 -17.52 2.00
CA VAL A 440 -6.29 -16.57 1.53
C VAL A 440 -5.02 -17.32 1.12
N TRP A 441 -4.58 -18.29 1.92
CA TRP A 441 -3.44 -19.13 1.58
C TRP A 441 -3.63 -19.83 0.23
N LEU A 442 -4.82 -20.39 -0.03
CA LEU A 442 -5.16 -20.99 -1.32
C LEU A 442 -5.14 -19.96 -2.47
N LEU A 443 -5.70 -18.76 -2.25
CA LEU A 443 -5.69 -17.68 -3.24
C LEU A 443 -4.28 -17.22 -3.60
N THR A 444 -3.35 -17.17 -2.64
CA THR A 444 -1.96 -16.79 -2.91
C THR A 444 -1.21 -17.77 -3.82
N GLN A 445 -1.71 -19.00 -3.98
CA GLN A 445 -1.15 -19.98 -4.94
C GLN A 445 -1.67 -19.79 -6.36
N LEU A 446 -2.85 -19.18 -6.51
CA LEU A 446 -3.56 -19.07 -7.78
C LEU A 446 -3.42 -17.69 -8.44
N VAL A 447 -3.22 -16.63 -7.63
CA VAL A 447 -3.16 -15.24 -8.11
C VAL A 447 -1.68 -14.81 -8.30
N PRO A 448 -1.32 -14.19 -9.44
CA PRO A 448 0.02 -13.64 -9.64
C PRO A 448 0.40 -12.61 -8.56
N ALA A 449 1.71 -12.49 -8.29
CA ALA A 449 2.28 -11.73 -7.17
C ALA A 449 1.98 -10.21 -7.15
N GLU A 450 1.23 -9.70 -8.11
CA GLU A 450 0.92 -8.28 -8.25
C GLU A 450 -0.15 -7.77 -7.28
N ASN A 451 -1.08 -8.63 -6.86
CA ASN A 451 -2.19 -8.30 -5.95
C ASN A 451 -2.27 -9.32 -4.81
N THR A 452 -1.18 -9.55 -4.06
CA THR A 452 -1.22 -10.53 -2.98
C THR A 452 -2.22 -10.10 -1.91
N PRO A 453 -3.27 -10.89 -1.63
CA PRO A 453 -4.21 -10.56 -0.57
C PRO A 453 -3.49 -10.56 0.78
N VAL A 454 -3.71 -9.50 1.57
CA VAL A 454 -3.10 -9.33 2.89
C VAL A 454 -4.20 -9.32 3.93
N ILE A 455 -4.16 -10.28 4.87
CA ILE A 455 -5.07 -10.27 6.02
C ILE A 455 -4.59 -9.20 6.99
N THR A 456 -5.38 -8.14 7.13
CA THR A 456 -5.18 -7.10 8.14
C THR A 456 -5.93 -7.46 9.42
N THR A 457 -5.44 -6.97 10.55
CA THR A 457 -6.13 -7.10 11.84
C THR A 457 -7.51 -6.43 11.80
N GLU A 458 -7.65 -5.36 11.03
CA GLU A 458 -8.92 -4.67 10.82
C GLU A 458 -9.96 -5.58 10.14
N ALA A 459 -9.58 -6.30 9.09
CA ALA A 459 -10.47 -7.24 8.40
C ALA A 459 -10.99 -8.34 9.33
N LEU A 460 -10.15 -8.85 10.23
CA LEU A 460 -10.52 -9.83 11.24
C LEU A 460 -11.50 -9.26 12.26
N LEU A 461 -11.25 -8.05 12.76
CA LEU A 461 -12.15 -7.36 13.70
C LEU A 461 -13.51 -7.09 13.06
N ILE A 462 -13.55 -6.65 11.81
CA ILE A 462 -14.79 -6.46 11.04
C ILE A 462 -15.54 -7.80 10.90
N GLY A 463 -14.83 -8.90 10.60
CA GLY A 463 -15.44 -10.23 10.50
C GLY A 463 -16.07 -10.72 11.81
N VAL A 464 -15.40 -10.53 12.95
CA VAL A 464 -15.92 -10.90 14.27
C VAL A 464 -17.09 -9.99 14.68
N ALA A 465 -16.98 -8.69 14.44
CA ALA A 465 -18.08 -7.74 14.69
C ALA A 465 -19.30 -8.08 13.82
N PHE A 466 -19.06 -8.47 12.57
CA PHE A 466 -20.11 -8.92 11.65
C PHE A 466 -20.80 -10.19 12.18
N SER A 467 -20.05 -11.19 12.65
CA SER A 467 -20.68 -12.41 13.19
C SER A 467 -21.52 -12.12 14.44
N ALA A 468 -21.07 -11.22 15.30
CA ALA A 468 -21.86 -10.75 16.44
C ALA A 468 -23.17 -10.05 15.98
N CYS A 469 -23.09 -9.18 14.97
CA CYS A 469 -24.27 -8.53 14.38
C CYS A 469 -25.26 -9.55 13.79
N VAL A 470 -24.77 -10.57 13.08
CA VAL A 470 -25.61 -11.65 12.54
C VAL A 470 -26.35 -12.37 13.66
N GLY A 471 -25.66 -12.74 14.75
CA GLY A 471 -26.27 -13.41 15.90
C GLY A 471 -27.32 -12.56 16.60
N LEU A 472 -27.05 -11.27 16.80
CA LEU A 472 -28.00 -10.34 17.42
C LEU A 472 -29.26 -10.13 16.58
N ILE A 473 -29.10 -9.89 15.27
CA ILE A 473 -30.22 -9.64 14.36
C ILE A 473 -31.07 -10.91 14.18
N ALA A 474 -30.43 -12.07 13.99
CA ALA A 474 -31.11 -13.34 13.80
C ALA A 474 -31.82 -13.83 15.06
N GLY A 475 -31.24 -13.57 16.24
CA GLY A 475 -31.80 -13.95 17.53
C GLY A 475 -32.98 -13.08 17.97
N LEU A 476 -33.15 -11.88 17.39
CA LEU A 476 -34.15 -10.90 17.85
C LEU A 476 -35.58 -11.42 17.69
N PHE A 477 -35.94 -11.93 16.52
CA PHE A 477 -37.29 -12.48 16.26
C PHE A 477 -37.65 -13.66 17.18
N PRO A 478 -36.83 -14.74 17.28
CA PRO A 478 -37.12 -15.86 18.18
C PRO A 478 -37.15 -15.43 19.65
N ALA A 479 -36.27 -14.53 20.08
CA ALA A 479 -36.27 -14.01 21.45
C ALA A 479 -37.57 -13.25 21.79
N ILE A 480 -38.05 -12.40 20.86
CA ILE A 480 -39.33 -11.69 21.03
C ILE A 480 -40.47 -12.72 21.14
N LYS A 481 -40.50 -13.71 20.24
CA LYS A 481 -41.55 -14.74 20.23
C LYS A 481 -41.61 -15.51 21.54
N ALA A 482 -40.47 -15.99 22.05
CA ALA A 482 -40.41 -16.73 23.30
C ALA A 482 -40.75 -15.87 24.54
N SER A 483 -40.30 -14.61 24.57
CA SER A 483 -40.60 -13.69 25.67
C SER A 483 -42.10 -13.40 25.83
N ARG A 484 -42.89 -13.58 24.77
CA ARG A 484 -44.34 -13.36 24.74
C ARG A 484 -45.20 -14.61 24.92
N LEU A 485 -44.60 -15.80 25.09
CA LEU A 485 -45.36 -17.04 25.34
C LEU A 485 -46.13 -16.98 26.66
N ASP A 486 -47.43 -17.32 26.64
CA ASP A 486 -48.22 -17.40 27.86
C ASP A 486 -47.92 -18.69 28.63
N PRO A 487 -47.69 -18.63 29.97
CA PRO A 487 -47.29 -19.80 30.76
C PRO A 487 -48.30 -20.96 30.69
N ILE A 488 -49.60 -20.63 30.62
CA ILE A 488 -50.69 -21.61 30.58
C ILE A 488 -50.69 -22.35 29.25
N GLU A 489 -50.50 -21.63 28.15
CA GLU A 489 -50.48 -22.20 26.79
C GLU A 489 -49.23 -23.06 26.58
N ALA A 490 -48.09 -22.63 27.10
CA ALA A 490 -46.83 -23.37 27.04
C ALA A 490 -46.85 -24.71 27.82
N LEU A 491 -47.57 -24.80 28.93
CA LEU A 491 -47.69 -26.04 29.72
C LEU A 491 -48.63 -27.08 29.08
N ARG A 492 -49.59 -26.60 28.28
CA ARG A 492 -50.57 -27.41 27.56
C ARG A 492 -50.04 -27.94 26.23
N TYR A 493 -48.90 -27.43 25.77
CA TYR A 493 -48.19 -27.93 24.60
C TYR A 493 -47.71 -29.37 24.87
N GLU A 494 -48.11 -30.32 24.00
CA GLU A 494 -47.68 -31.72 24.02
C GLU A 494 -46.39 -31.94 23.24
#